data_AF-A0A425VUK4-F1
#
_entry.id   AF-A0A425VUK4-F1
#
_cell.length_a   1.000
_cell.length_b   1.000
_cell.length_c   1.000
_cell.angle_alpha   90.00
_cell.angle_beta   90.00
_cell.angle_gamma   90.00
#
_symmetry.space_group_name_H-M   'P 1'
#
loop_
_entity.id
_entity.type
_entity.pdbx_description
1 polymer ?
#
loop_
_entity_poly.entity_id
_entity_poly.type
_entity_poly.pdbx_seq_one_letter_code
_entity_poly.pdbx_strand_id
1 'polypeptide(L)'
;ITPEEITKDGTYTATSETDSAGYKSYIIKVSDTEYYLIENRQYESFDAGMEPMYMNGDGTIKNPTGGIVVWHIDNGVATKCGYPGMPGVDSSVANTVNVKTRRPGIMENYFEKTAGTPNLYAPFLNATENAAYGASKLSLYNGSDDPSAKTDTGITVASTDAGSTSMQFTVDFPMSISKQLKDATYEVGDKADALTVDVANADGNVTYKWQVSTDGGKTWKDATSASSAKAGARPAAASASTGATLTPSTDTAGTYQYKVTATDVNGKSVESTATVTVNAITLSKDALLDASKPNGDKRFAFSSLKDATYTGKEQKKQDVTVKDAKLGKDLVKGTDYKLTYSGDLTNAGTVTVRVTGIGNYTGTVDLTYQINKAALTVKTESATRAYNGKTLTAKGSISGLVNGETASLSVTGTQTEVGSSQNTATVKWDGTAREANYQVTYKLGTLTVKKADASATTGDTGTGEKNGSTSAGSDTSGASGTSGAATTRSAKGAKSSSGVPLTGDTNDAALPIALGTPGAGAIAIAVARKRHNDEA
;
A
#
# COMPACT_ATOMS: atom_id res chain seq x y z
N ILE A 1 61.62 16.97 7.50
CA ILE A 1 61.09 15.84 6.69
C ILE A 1 59.62 16.11 6.39
N THR A 2 59.09 15.60 5.28
CA THR A 2 57.64 15.51 5.03
C THR A 2 57.23 14.05 5.20
N PRO A 3 56.36 13.70 6.17
CA PRO A 3 55.98 12.31 6.41
C PRO A 3 55.09 11.76 5.29
N GLU A 4 55.16 10.44 5.06
CA GLU A 4 54.31 9.73 4.10
C GLU A 4 52.94 9.39 4.72
N GLU A 5 51.84 9.62 3.99
CA GLU A 5 50.49 9.47 4.54
C GLU A 5 49.96 8.03 4.44
N ILE A 6 49.76 7.40 5.61
CA ILE A 6 49.15 6.08 5.73
C ILE A 6 47.63 6.24 5.66
N THR A 7 47.05 5.65 4.63
CA THR A 7 45.61 5.70 4.30
C THR A 7 44.95 4.32 4.25
N LYS A 8 45.69 3.27 4.61
CA LYS A 8 45.27 1.88 4.56
C LYS A 8 46.17 0.97 5.41
N ASP A 9 45.69 -0.24 5.64
CA ASP A 9 46.40 -1.36 6.23
C ASP A 9 47.69 -1.72 5.46
N GLY A 10 48.65 -2.28 6.20
CA GLY A 10 49.86 -2.86 5.63
C GLY A 10 51.07 -2.74 6.56
N THR A 11 52.19 -3.28 6.09
CA THR A 11 53.51 -3.14 6.73
C THR A 11 54.26 -1.94 6.14
N TYR A 12 54.79 -1.10 7.01
CA TYR A 12 55.53 0.13 6.71
C TYR A 12 56.93 0.07 7.35
N THR A 13 57.87 0.89 6.89
CA THR A 13 59.28 0.84 7.37
C THR A 13 59.78 2.23 7.71
N ALA A 14 59.93 2.53 9.01
CA ALA A 14 60.45 3.80 9.51
C ALA A 14 61.94 3.69 9.84
N THR A 15 62.70 4.76 9.56
CA THR A 15 64.15 4.84 9.79
C THR A 15 64.47 5.97 10.76
N SER A 16 65.44 5.75 11.66
CA SER A 16 65.84 6.74 12.68
C SER A 16 66.93 7.70 12.20
N GLU A 17 67.64 7.35 11.13
CA GLU A 17 68.77 8.10 10.58
C GLU A 17 68.49 8.56 9.14
N THR A 18 69.27 9.54 8.66
CA THR A 18 69.24 9.96 7.25
C THR A 18 70.39 9.28 6.52
N ASP A 19 70.12 8.12 5.93
CA ASP A 19 71.06 7.39 5.07
C ASP A 19 70.84 7.73 3.57
N SER A 20 71.34 6.89 2.65
CA SER A 20 71.15 7.04 1.21
C SER A 20 69.76 6.65 0.69
N ALA A 21 68.93 5.97 1.50
CA ALA A 21 67.51 5.73 1.23
C ALA A 21 66.61 6.81 1.86
N GLY A 22 67.11 7.51 2.88
CA GLY A 22 66.50 8.67 3.53
C GLY A 22 65.74 8.35 4.81
N TYR A 23 65.58 9.37 5.65
CA TYR A 23 64.76 9.29 6.87
C TYR A 23 63.28 9.15 6.51
N LYS A 24 62.62 8.13 7.07
CA LYS A 24 61.21 7.80 6.84
C LYS A 24 60.40 7.92 8.13
N SER A 25 59.45 8.85 8.11
CA SER A 25 58.35 8.94 9.06
C SER A 25 57.01 8.99 8.34
N TYR A 26 55.94 8.67 9.06
CA TYR A 26 54.60 8.46 8.52
C TYR A 26 53.55 9.28 9.26
N ILE A 27 52.43 9.56 8.61
CA ILE A 27 51.30 10.28 9.21
C ILE A 27 49.98 9.52 8.99
N ILE A 28 49.20 9.32 10.06
CA ILE A 28 47.81 8.85 9.99
C ILE A 28 46.92 10.03 10.38
N LYS A 29 46.07 10.50 9.47
CA LYS A 29 45.04 11.50 9.80
C LYS A 29 43.79 10.80 10.31
N VAL A 30 43.27 11.24 11.46
CA VAL A 30 42.04 10.69 12.07
C VAL A 30 40.88 11.67 12.08
N SER A 31 41.17 12.98 11.92
CA SER A 31 40.19 14.01 11.56
C SER A 31 40.86 15.15 10.80
N ASP A 32 40.09 16.17 10.40
CA ASP A 32 40.63 17.44 9.85
C ASP A 32 41.51 18.21 10.85
N THR A 33 41.47 17.83 12.15
CA THR A 33 42.14 18.56 13.25
C THR A 33 43.08 17.72 14.11
N GLU A 34 43.14 16.40 13.89
CA GLU A 34 43.93 15.45 14.69
C GLU A 34 44.62 14.42 13.79
N TYR A 35 45.90 14.17 14.05
CA TYR A 35 46.71 13.20 13.33
C TYR A 35 47.80 12.61 14.22
N TYR A 36 48.27 11.42 13.85
CA TYR A 36 49.40 10.76 14.49
C TYR A 36 50.61 10.81 13.58
N LEU A 37 51.76 11.24 14.13
CA LEU A 37 53.06 11.17 13.48
C LEU A 37 53.79 9.93 14.03
N ILE A 38 54.21 9.04 13.13
CA ILE A 38 54.92 7.79 13.45
C ILE A 38 56.37 7.90 12.97
N GLU A 39 57.30 7.72 13.90
CA GLU A 39 58.74 7.83 13.68
C GLU A 39 59.46 6.60 14.23
N ASN A 40 60.62 6.25 13.68
CA ASN A 40 61.59 5.40 14.38
C ASN A 40 62.56 6.31 15.13
N ARG A 41 62.79 6.07 16.43
CA ARG A 41 63.80 6.77 17.23
C ARG A 41 64.64 5.77 18.02
N GLN A 42 65.95 6.01 18.05
CA GLN A 42 66.88 5.32 18.96
C GLN A 42 66.95 6.10 20.28
N TYR A 43 67.37 5.46 21.37
CA TYR A 43 67.46 6.14 22.67
C TYR A 43 68.41 7.35 22.63
N GLU A 44 69.56 7.17 21.97
CA GLU A 44 70.61 8.18 21.77
C GLU A 44 70.19 9.34 20.85
N SER A 45 68.99 9.28 20.26
CA SER A 45 68.42 10.32 19.40
C SER A 45 67.35 11.18 20.08
N PHE A 46 67.11 11.01 21.38
CA PHE A 46 66.15 11.82 22.14
C PHE A 46 66.74 13.12 22.68
N ASP A 47 65.87 14.10 22.94
CA ASP A 47 66.26 15.37 23.58
C ASP A 47 66.79 15.10 25.00
N ALA A 48 68.02 15.54 25.30
CA ALA A 48 68.74 15.27 26.55
C ALA A 48 68.04 15.76 27.84
N GLY A 49 66.96 16.55 27.73
CA GLY A 49 66.10 16.92 28.85
C GLY A 49 65.13 15.82 29.30
N MET A 50 64.91 14.77 28.50
CA MET A 50 63.94 13.71 28.75
C MET A 50 64.53 12.46 29.43
N GLU A 51 65.86 12.30 29.44
CA GLU A 51 66.57 11.09 29.92
C GLU A 51 66.05 10.53 31.27
N PRO A 52 65.78 11.34 32.32
CA PRO A 52 65.34 10.82 33.61
C PRO A 52 63.99 10.08 33.58
N MET A 53 63.14 10.35 32.58
CA MET A 53 61.84 9.67 32.44
C MET A 53 61.99 8.24 31.93
N TYR A 54 63.03 7.96 31.15
CA TYR A 54 63.26 6.68 30.48
C TYR A 54 64.29 5.79 31.22
N MET A 55 64.87 6.26 32.33
CA MET A 55 65.68 5.44 33.24
C MET A 55 64.81 4.60 34.19
N ASN A 56 65.28 3.40 34.52
CA ASN A 56 64.87 2.59 35.64
C ASN A 56 65.43 3.16 36.96
N GLY A 57 64.87 2.71 38.09
CA GLY A 57 65.32 3.14 39.43
C GLY A 57 66.74 2.69 39.82
N ASP A 58 67.41 1.88 39.00
CA ASP A 58 68.81 1.45 39.13
C ASP A 58 69.77 2.19 38.19
N GLY A 59 69.28 3.13 37.37
CA GLY A 59 70.07 3.87 36.38
C GLY A 59 70.27 3.15 35.04
N THR A 60 69.62 2.01 34.80
CA THR A 60 69.56 1.38 33.47
C THR A 60 68.45 2.02 32.61
N ILE A 61 68.57 1.95 31.27
CA ILE A 61 67.55 2.48 30.36
C ILE A 61 66.39 1.47 30.22
N LYS A 62 65.14 1.93 30.26
CA LYS A 62 63.93 1.10 30.13
C LYS A 62 63.83 0.36 28.79
N ASN A 63 64.15 1.05 27.70
CA ASN A 63 64.30 0.47 26.36
C ASN A 63 65.58 1.05 25.71
N PRO A 64 66.71 0.33 25.75
CA PRO A 64 67.98 0.79 25.18
C PRO A 64 68.11 0.55 23.67
N THR A 65 67.18 -0.17 23.01
CA THR A 65 67.23 -0.45 21.56
C THR A 65 66.30 0.47 20.74
N GLY A 66 65.61 1.39 21.41
CA GLY A 66 64.64 2.29 20.78
C GLY A 66 63.43 1.54 20.19
N GLY A 67 62.74 2.22 19.29
CA GLY A 67 61.52 1.67 18.68
C GLY A 67 60.74 2.67 17.86
N ILE A 68 59.54 2.24 17.46
CA ILE A 68 58.55 3.09 16.82
C ILE A 68 57.90 3.99 17.88
N VAL A 69 57.96 5.29 17.68
CA VAL A 69 57.28 6.29 18.52
C VAL A 69 56.07 6.82 17.78
N VAL A 70 54.94 6.90 18.49
CA VAL A 70 53.67 7.42 17.99
C VAL A 70 53.34 8.71 18.75
N TRP A 71 53.36 9.84 18.04
CA TRP A 71 53.01 11.14 18.59
C TRP A 71 51.58 11.51 18.21
N HIS A 72 50.72 11.84 19.18
CA HIS A 72 49.46 12.50 18.88
C HIS A 72 49.70 14.00 18.65
N ILE A 73 49.16 14.55 17.56
CA ILE A 73 49.26 15.97 17.21
C ILE A 73 47.86 16.54 16.98
N ASP A 74 47.48 17.52 17.81
CA ASP A 74 46.24 18.27 17.69
C ASP A 74 46.46 19.68 17.09
N ASN A 75 45.37 20.31 16.65
CA ASN A 75 45.31 21.76 16.39
C ASN A 75 44.98 22.57 17.67
N GLY A 76 45.16 21.97 18.84
CA GLY A 76 44.89 22.55 20.15
C GLY A 76 45.94 23.57 20.57
N VAL A 77 45.86 23.98 21.84
CA VAL A 77 46.95 24.67 22.54
C VAL A 77 47.01 24.07 23.94
N ALA A 78 48.00 23.21 24.17
CA ALA A 78 48.27 22.72 25.52
C ALA A 78 48.67 23.90 26.42
N THR A 79 47.84 24.21 27.42
CA THR A 79 48.04 25.33 28.36
C THR A 79 48.94 24.97 29.53
N LYS A 80 49.31 23.69 29.66
CA LYS A 80 50.35 23.17 30.55
C LYS A 80 51.32 22.30 29.77
N CYS A 81 52.60 22.37 30.15
CA CYS A 81 53.57 21.30 29.95
C CYS A 81 54.00 20.82 31.34
N GLY A 82 54.20 19.51 31.49
CA GLY A 82 54.63 18.88 32.75
C GLY A 82 53.49 18.42 33.67
N TYR A 83 53.68 17.24 34.26
CA TYR A 83 52.82 16.69 35.30
C TYR A 83 52.98 17.48 36.62
N PRO A 84 51.92 17.70 37.42
CA PRO A 84 52.02 18.43 38.69
C PRO A 84 52.99 17.75 39.68
N GLY A 85 54.17 18.35 39.86
CA GLY A 85 55.16 17.91 40.86
C GLY A 85 56.47 17.32 40.32
N MET A 86 56.71 17.31 39.00
CA MET A 86 57.99 16.84 38.43
C MET A 86 59.15 17.81 38.70
N PRO A 87 60.28 17.37 39.29
CA PRO A 87 61.51 18.16 39.37
C PRO A 87 62.27 18.16 38.04
N GLY A 88 62.97 19.24 37.72
CA GLY A 88 64.03 19.26 36.70
C GLY A 88 63.63 19.58 35.26
N VAL A 89 62.34 19.71 34.93
CA VAL A 89 61.89 20.12 33.58
C VAL A 89 62.19 21.60 33.35
N ASP A 90 63.21 21.91 32.55
CA ASP A 90 63.52 23.29 32.14
C ASP A 90 62.46 23.82 31.17
N SER A 91 61.72 24.84 31.60
CA SER A 91 60.66 25.50 30.85
C SER A 91 61.11 26.21 29.55
N SER A 92 62.42 26.31 29.29
CA SER A 92 62.99 26.80 28.03
C SER A 92 63.18 25.71 26.97
N VAL A 93 63.24 24.43 27.38
CA VAL A 93 63.44 23.28 26.47
C VAL A 93 62.11 22.85 25.86
N ALA A 94 61.66 23.61 24.86
CA ALA A 94 60.42 23.34 24.14
C ALA A 94 60.59 22.16 23.17
N ASN A 95 60.08 20.99 23.57
CA ASN A 95 60.06 19.73 22.80
C ASN A 95 59.65 19.96 21.32
N THR A 96 60.45 19.45 20.38
CA THR A 96 60.55 20.00 19.02
C THR A 96 59.72 19.26 17.96
N VAL A 97 58.41 19.54 17.89
CA VAL A 97 57.60 19.30 16.68
C VAL A 97 56.99 20.63 16.20
N ASN A 98 57.32 21.05 14.97
CA ASN A 98 57.20 22.44 14.53
C ASN A 98 56.09 22.70 13.49
N VAL A 99 55.05 23.45 13.87
CA VAL A 99 54.22 24.27 12.94
C VAL A 99 53.90 25.65 13.55
N LYS A 100 53.59 26.63 12.70
CA LYS A 100 54.03 28.02 12.92
C LYS A 100 53.11 28.95 13.76
N THR A 101 51.96 28.49 14.25
CA THR A 101 50.97 29.37 14.92
C THR A 101 50.32 28.79 16.18
N ARG A 102 50.53 27.51 16.52
CA ARG A 102 50.12 26.89 17.79
C ARG A 102 51.20 25.92 18.23
N ARG A 103 51.44 25.83 19.55
CA ARG A 103 52.30 24.79 20.13
C ARG A 103 51.50 23.49 20.15
N PRO A 104 51.89 22.42 19.44
CA PRO A 104 51.18 21.15 19.53
C PRO A 104 51.24 20.63 20.96
N GLY A 105 50.13 20.09 21.45
CA GLY A 105 50.12 19.33 22.69
C GLY A 105 50.80 17.97 22.47
N ILE A 106 52.14 17.92 22.57
CA ILE A 106 52.90 16.66 22.49
C ILE A 106 52.61 15.84 23.75
N MET A 107 51.50 15.09 23.73
CA MET A 107 51.32 13.92 24.56
C MET A 107 51.97 12.72 23.87
N GLU A 108 52.79 11.98 24.61
CA GLU A 108 53.19 10.62 24.21
C GLU A 108 51.91 9.80 24.03
N ASN A 109 51.78 9.03 22.93
CA ASN A 109 50.64 8.14 22.77
C ASN A 109 50.84 6.90 23.66
N TYR A 110 50.47 7.02 24.93
CA TYR A 110 50.76 6.03 25.96
C TYR A 110 50.23 4.64 25.58
N PHE A 111 51.14 3.68 25.42
CA PHE A 111 50.77 2.29 25.14
C PHE A 111 50.01 1.70 26.33
N GLU A 112 48.72 1.43 26.15
CA GLU A 112 47.88 0.94 27.22
C GLU A 112 48.01 -0.57 27.41
N LYS A 113 48.40 -1.00 28.62
CA LYS A 113 48.44 -2.44 28.96
C LYS A 113 47.04 -3.08 28.99
N THR A 114 46.06 -2.25 29.33
CA THR A 114 44.62 -2.51 29.39
C THR A 114 43.91 -1.16 29.33
N ALA A 115 42.67 -1.12 28.86
CA ALA A 115 41.90 0.13 28.69
C ALA A 115 41.97 1.03 29.95
N GLY A 116 42.50 2.25 29.80
CA GLY A 116 42.67 3.22 30.88
C GLY A 116 43.94 3.05 31.74
N THR A 117 44.89 2.18 31.36
CA THR A 117 46.20 2.04 32.04
C THR A 117 47.37 2.43 31.12
N PRO A 118 47.68 3.73 31.01
CA PRO A 118 48.73 4.26 30.12
C PRO A 118 50.14 3.92 30.60
N ASN A 119 51.01 3.49 29.69
CA ASN A 119 52.45 3.44 29.94
C ASN A 119 53.09 4.84 29.81
N LEU A 120 53.17 5.56 30.92
CA LEU A 120 53.72 6.93 31.01
C LEU A 120 55.26 7.03 30.90
N TYR A 121 55.96 5.92 30.62
CA TYR A 121 57.41 5.82 30.84
C TYR A 121 58.22 5.10 29.75
N ALA A 122 57.58 4.64 28.66
CA ALA A 122 58.28 4.07 27.50
C ALA A 122 57.49 4.38 26.21
N PRO A 123 57.88 5.42 25.44
CA PRO A 123 57.21 5.81 24.21
C PRO A 123 57.64 4.98 22.98
N PHE A 124 58.43 3.93 23.18
CA PHE A 124 58.99 3.08 22.12
C PHE A 124 58.20 1.77 22.00
N LEU A 125 57.65 1.51 20.81
CA LEU A 125 57.07 0.23 20.44
C LEU A 125 58.07 -0.54 19.58
N ASN A 126 58.72 -1.55 20.17
CA ASN A 126 59.44 -2.59 19.43
C ASN A 126 58.81 -3.97 19.72
N ALA A 127 59.35 -5.04 19.15
CA ALA A 127 58.82 -6.40 19.31
C ALA A 127 58.58 -6.80 20.79
N THR A 128 59.41 -6.30 21.70
CA THR A 128 59.36 -6.60 23.13
C THR A 128 58.16 -5.91 23.80
N GLU A 129 57.99 -4.61 23.60
CA GLU A 129 56.82 -3.88 24.10
C GLU A 129 55.54 -4.34 23.41
N ASN A 130 55.57 -4.61 22.10
CA ASN A 130 54.41 -5.11 21.38
C ASN A 130 53.97 -6.50 21.90
N ALA A 131 54.89 -7.33 22.41
CA ALA A 131 54.57 -8.57 23.10
C ALA A 131 54.11 -8.37 24.57
N ALA A 132 54.52 -7.28 25.23
CA ALA A 132 54.20 -7.00 26.64
C ALA A 132 52.93 -6.16 26.85
N TYR A 133 52.56 -5.32 25.87
CA TYR A 133 51.45 -4.38 25.90
C TYR A 133 50.44 -4.59 24.75
N GLY A 134 50.83 -5.26 23.67
CA GLY A 134 50.01 -5.41 22.46
C GLY A 134 50.15 -4.24 21.48
N ALA A 135 49.31 -4.24 20.45
CA ALA A 135 49.25 -3.17 19.46
C ALA A 135 48.74 -1.87 20.08
N SER A 136 49.40 -0.76 19.76
CA SER A 136 49.00 0.60 20.15
C SER A 136 47.65 0.94 19.53
N LYS A 137 46.68 1.35 20.35
CA LYS A 137 45.40 1.89 19.88
C LYS A 137 45.50 3.40 19.72
N LEU A 138 44.92 3.92 18.65
CA LEU A 138 44.83 5.36 18.42
C LEU A 138 43.45 5.86 18.89
N SER A 139 43.38 6.97 19.63
CA SER A 139 42.15 7.46 20.27
C SER A 139 42.02 8.99 20.20
N LEU A 140 40.91 9.49 19.63
CA LEU A 140 40.63 10.92 19.45
C LEU A 140 40.65 11.70 20.76
N TYR A 141 41.13 12.95 20.71
CA TYR A 141 41.35 13.79 21.88
C TYR A 141 40.22 14.81 22.09
N ASN A 142 39.21 14.42 22.86
CA ASN A 142 38.08 15.28 23.22
C ASN A 142 38.40 16.42 24.22
N GLY A 143 39.66 16.84 24.34
CA GLY A 143 40.11 17.83 25.32
C GLY A 143 40.30 17.29 26.75
N SER A 144 40.38 15.96 26.91
CA SER A 144 40.63 15.30 28.21
C SER A 144 41.94 14.53 28.22
N ASP A 145 42.79 14.79 29.21
CA ASP A 145 44.02 14.03 29.44
C ASP A 145 43.73 12.59 29.90
N ASP A 146 42.59 12.37 30.56
CA ASP A 146 42.11 11.06 31.05
C ASP A 146 41.93 10.08 29.86
N PRO A 147 42.72 8.99 29.79
CA PRO A 147 42.62 8.03 28.70
C PRO A 147 41.25 7.34 28.62
N SER A 148 40.57 7.13 29.75
CA SER A 148 39.25 6.50 29.80
C SER A 148 38.12 7.38 29.23
N ALA A 149 38.39 8.68 29.06
CA ALA A 149 37.49 9.62 28.41
C ALA A 149 37.70 9.74 26.89
N LYS A 150 38.80 9.19 26.32
CA LYS A 150 39.14 9.32 24.90
C LYS A 150 38.34 8.35 24.02
N THR A 151 38.14 8.69 22.75
CA THR A 151 37.37 7.85 21.82
C THR A 151 38.30 6.98 20.99
N ASP A 152 38.35 5.68 21.27
CA ASP A 152 39.07 4.68 20.46
C ASP A 152 38.66 4.80 18.98
N THR A 153 39.64 5.07 18.10
CA THR A 153 39.41 5.19 16.65
C THR A 153 39.18 3.84 15.99
N GLY A 154 39.55 2.74 16.65
CA GLY A 154 39.63 1.39 16.08
C GLY A 154 40.86 1.16 15.19
N ILE A 155 41.74 2.16 15.02
CA ILE A 155 43.01 2.01 14.30
C ILE A 155 44.08 1.51 15.27
N THR A 156 44.88 0.52 14.85
CA THR A 156 45.99 0.00 15.64
C THR A 156 47.34 0.06 14.92
N VAL A 157 48.42 0.18 15.70
CA VAL A 157 49.82 0.21 15.24
C VAL A 157 50.64 -0.79 16.04
N ALA A 158 51.33 -1.71 15.39
CA ALA A 158 52.13 -2.78 16.03
C ALA A 158 53.53 -2.86 15.42
N SER A 159 54.58 -3.16 16.20
CA SER A 159 55.92 -3.44 15.67
C SER A 159 56.36 -4.89 15.90
N THR A 160 57.04 -5.45 14.90
CA THR A 160 57.55 -6.83 14.88
C THR A 160 59.05 -6.93 15.12
N ASP A 161 59.75 -5.79 15.19
CA ASP A 161 61.20 -5.71 15.07
C ASP A 161 61.84 -5.31 16.41
N ALA A 162 63.01 -5.84 16.76
CA ALA A 162 63.56 -5.79 18.13
C ALA A 162 64.25 -4.46 18.56
N GLY A 163 63.96 -3.35 17.88
CA GLY A 163 64.72 -2.10 17.98
C GLY A 163 65.89 -2.10 16.99
N SER A 164 65.93 -1.11 16.10
CA SER A 164 66.90 -1.03 14.99
C SER A 164 66.81 0.34 14.31
N THR A 165 67.87 0.80 13.62
CA THR A 165 67.87 2.06 12.86
C THR A 165 66.92 2.05 11.64
N SER A 166 66.45 0.86 11.25
CA SER A 166 65.34 0.65 10.31
C SER A 166 64.42 -0.43 10.89
N MET A 167 63.11 -0.14 10.99
CA MET A 167 62.13 -1.01 11.64
C MET A 167 60.81 -1.07 10.87
N GLN A 168 60.25 -2.28 10.81
CA GLN A 168 58.90 -2.50 10.34
C GLN A 168 57.85 -2.32 11.45
N PHE A 169 56.69 -1.84 11.01
CA PHE A 169 55.46 -1.79 11.80
C PHE A 169 54.26 -2.05 10.90
N THR A 170 53.19 -2.60 11.45
CA THR A 170 51.91 -2.76 10.77
C THR A 170 50.92 -1.72 11.27
N VAL A 171 50.06 -1.24 10.36
CA VAL A 171 48.87 -0.47 10.68
C VAL A 171 47.64 -1.29 10.25
N ASP A 172 46.60 -1.26 11.08
CA ASP A 172 45.30 -1.90 10.86
C ASP A 172 44.18 -0.88 11.15
N PHE A 173 43.35 -0.58 10.16
CA PHE A 173 42.21 0.35 10.24
C PHE A 173 40.91 -0.41 10.51
N PRO A 174 39.92 0.19 11.19
CA PRO A 174 38.63 -0.47 11.41
C PRO A 174 37.86 -0.60 10.10
N MET A 175 37.49 -1.82 9.73
CA MET A 175 36.43 -2.04 8.75
C MET A 175 35.17 -1.29 9.22
N SER A 176 34.54 -0.53 8.33
CA SER A 176 33.39 0.32 8.69
C SER A 176 32.38 0.46 7.55
N ILE A 177 31.11 0.66 7.90
CA ILE A 177 30.04 0.90 6.93
C ILE A 177 30.06 2.38 6.52
N SER A 178 30.54 2.69 5.32
CA SER A 178 30.55 4.06 4.78
C SER A 178 29.17 4.48 4.20
N LYS A 179 28.30 3.50 3.91
CA LYS A 179 26.89 3.73 3.55
C LYS A 179 26.03 2.57 4.04
N GLN A 180 25.17 2.89 5.00
CA GLN A 180 24.19 1.98 5.57
C GLN A 180 23.11 1.59 4.56
N LEU A 181 22.49 0.42 4.76
CA LEU A 181 21.22 0.08 4.13
C LEU A 181 20.14 1.10 4.53
N LYS A 182 19.03 1.12 3.79
CA LYS A 182 17.89 2.01 4.06
C LYS A 182 16.58 1.25 4.04
N ASP A 183 15.69 1.60 4.96
CA ASP A 183 14.32 1.10 4.98
C ASP A 183 13.57 1.50 3.70
N ALA A 184 12.70 0.61 3.24
CA ALA A 184 11.93 0.78 2.01
C ALA A 184 10.48 0.32 2.18
N THR A 185 9.58 0.82 1.34
CA THR A 185 8.18 0.43 1.34
C THR A 185 7.64 0.36 -0.09
N TYR A 186 6.94 -0.73 -0.40
CA TYR A 186 6.43 -1.10 -1.71
C TYR A 186 4.99 -1.64 -1.59
N GLU A 187 4.22 -1.72 -2.68
CA GLU A 187 3.08 -2.65 -2.77
C GLU A 187 3.54 -4.04 -3.25
N VAL A 188 2.68 -5.05 -3.10
CA VAL A 188 2.88 -6.34 -3.77
C VAL A 188 3.02 -6.16 -5.29
N GLY A 189 4.10 -6.73 -5.84
CA GLY A 189 4.43 -6.72 -7.27
C GLY A 189 5.06 -5.43 -7.81
N ASP A 190 5.39 -4.45 -6.96
CA ASP A 190 6.21 -3.31 -7.39
C ASP A 190 7.66 -3.75 -7.67
N LYS A 191 8.30 -3.11 -8.64
CA LYS A 191 9.75 -3.32 -8.87
C LYS A 191 10.55 -2.62 -7.76
N ALA A 192 11.11 -3.40 -6.84
CA ALA A 192 12.00 -2.86 -5.82
C ALA A 192 13.34 -2.36 -6.39
N ASP A 193 13.92 -1.41 -5.68
CA ASP A 193 15.31 -0.98 -5.86
C ASP A 193 16.26 -1.94 -5.14
N ALA A 194 17.52 -1.96 -5.54
CA ALA A 194 18.53 -2.72 -4.81
C ALA A 194 18.85 -2.03 -3.47
N LEU A 195 18.80 -2.80 -2.38
CA LEU A 195 19.52 -2.47 -1.15
C LEU A 195 21.02 -2.49 -1.48
N THR A 196 21.76 -1.47 -1.07
CA THR A 196 23.19 -1.33 -1.35
C THR A 196 23.94 -0.96 -0.08
N VAL A 197 25.03 -1.65 0.23
CA VAL A 197 25.97 -1.27 1.29
C VAL A 197 27.29 -0.83 0.65
N ASP A 198 27.87 0.26 1.16
CA ASP A 198 29.26 0.60 0.84
C ASP A 198 30.09 0.41 2.13
N VAL A 199 31.25 -0.25 2.01
CA VAL A 199 32.13 -0.61 3.13
C VAL A 199 33.50 0.03 2.90
N ALA A 200 34.00 0.75 3.89
CA ALA A 200 35.41 1.11 3.95
C ALA A 200 36.19 -0.07 4.55
N ASN A 201 37.02 -0.68 3.72
CA ASN A 201 38.04 -1.65 4.11
C ASN A 201 39.31 -1.34 3.34
N ALA A 202 40.45 -1.35 4.01
CA ALA A 202 41.72 -0.94 3.43
C ALA A 202 42.41 -2.07 2.64
N ASP A 203 42.23 -3.33 3.05
CA ASP A 203 42.58 -4.52 2.25
C ASP A 203 41.79 -4.62 0.92
N GLY A 204 40.67 -3.91 0.79
CA GLY A 204 39.79 -3.87 -0.40
C GLY A 204 39.04 -5.19 -0.70
N ASN A 205 39.55 -6.33 -0.27
CA ASN A 205 38.93 -7.64 -0.44
C ASN A 205 37.91 -7.88 0.67
N VAL A 206 36.62 -7.77 0.31
CA VAL A 206 35.47 -7.94 1.21
C VAL A 206 34.52 -8.96 0.63
N THR A 207 34.08 -9.90 1.45
CA THR A 207 32.99 -10.86 1.16
C THR A 207 31.70 -10.35 1.80
N TYR A 208 30.56 -10.67 1.19
CA TYR A 208 29.23 -10.28 1.69
C TYR A 208 28.34 -11.49 1.91
N LYS A 209 27.76 -11.59 3.10
CA LYS A 209 26.69 -12.54 3.41
C LYS A 209 25.38 -11.79 3.64
N TRP A 210 24.40 -12.01 2.77
CA TRP A 210 23.06 -11.47 2.91
C TRP A 210 22.15 -12.46 3.64
N GLN A 211 21.30 -11.94 4.52
CA GLN A 211 20.28 -12.70 5.23
C GLN A 211 18.95 -11.93 5.30
N VAL A 212 17.85 -12.65 5.42
CA VAL A 212 16.49 -12.12 5.57
C VAL A 212 15.78 -12.77 6.76
N SER A 213 14.96 -11.98 7.44
CA SER A 213 14.10 -12.37 8.56
C SER A 213 12.65 -11.96 8.30
N THR A 214 11.72 -12.86 8.63
CA THR A 214 10.26 -12.67 8.51
C THR A 214 9.55 -12.60 9.85
N ASP A 215 10.29 -12.57 10.97
CA ASP A 215 9.75 -12.70 12.34
C ASP A 215 10.17 -11.55 13.28
N GLY A 216 10.75 -10.49 12.71
CA GLY A 216 11.25 -9.32 13.44
C GLY A 216 12.72 -9.43 13.88
N GLY A 217 13.54 -10.17 13.12
CA GLY A 217 14.98 -10.30 13.37
C GLY A 217 15.36 -11.44 14.34
N LYS A 218 14.43 -12.35 14.66
CA LYS A 218 14.64 -13.45 15.62
C LYS A 218 15.27 -14.66 14.95
N THR A 219 14.82 -15.00 13.74
CA THR A 219 15.46 -16.00 12.89
C THR A 219 15.89 -15.37 11.56
N TRP A 220 17.03 -15.80 11.07
CA TRP A 220 17.68 -15.31 9.86
C TRP A 220 17.95 -16.47 8.91
N LYS A 221 17.65 -16.28 7.62
CA LYS A 221 17.91 -17.24 6.54
C LYS A 221 18.75 -16.56 5.47
N ASP A 222 19.67 -17.29 4.87
CA ASP A 222 20.56 -16.74 3.84
C ASP A 222 19.73 -16.30 2.62
N ALA A 223 19.94 -15.05 2.18
CA ALA A 223 19.11 -14.39 1.19
C ALA A 223 19.84 -14.34 -0.16
N THR A 224 19.28 -15.02 -1.17
CA THR A 224 19.85 -15.09 -2.52
C THR A 224 19.16 -14.12 -3.47
N SER A 225 19.89 -13.14 -3.99
CA SER A 225 19.47 -12.30 -5.12
C SER A 225 20.49 -12.40 -6.26
N ALA A 226 20.00 -12.61 -7.48
CA ALA A 226 20.86 -12.87 -8.64
C ALA A 226 21.33 -11.59 -9.37
N SER A 227 22.37 -11.77 -10.19
CA SER A 227 22.95 -10.83 -11.16
C SER A 227 23.78 -9.65 -10.63
N SER A 228 24.99 -9.54 -11.18
CA SER A 228 25.96 -8.47 -10.96
C SER A 228 25.73 -7.28 -11.90
N ALA A 229 26.10 -6.08 -11.46
CA ALA A 229 26.12 -4.87 -12.28
C ALA A 229 27.44 -4.08 -12.08
N LYS A 230 27.79 -3.23 -13.05
CA LYS A 230 29.13 -2.65 -13.22
C LYS A 230 29.24 -1.20 -12.68
N ALA A 231 30.44 -0.83 -12.26
CA ALA A 231 30.74 0.38 -11.47
C ALA A 231 30.54 1.75 -12.17
N GLY A 232 30.43 2.81 -11.35
CA GLY A 232 30.24 4.21 -11.77
C GLY A 232 30.82 5.27 -10.81
N ALA A 233 32.15 5.27 -10.66
CA ALA A 233 33.03 6.37 -10.22
C ALA A 233 32.75 7.20 -8.93
N ARG A 234 33.60 7.00 -7.91
CA ARG A 234 34.40 8.07 -7.26
C ARG A 234 35.86 7.55 -7.04
N PRO A 235 36.85 8.42 -6.76
CA PRO A 235 38.26 8.08 -6.93
C PRO A 235 38.93 7.38 -5.75
N ALA A 236 40.09 6.77 -6.04
CA ALA A 236 41.05 6.07 -5.16
C ALA A 236 40.63 4.67 -4.66
N ALA A 237 41.58 3.73 -4.74
CA ALA A 237 41.57 2.36 -4.19
C ALA A 237 40.26 1.55 -4.37
N ALA A 238 40.06 0.94 -5.54
CA ALA A 238 38.94 0.03 -5.80
C ALA A 238 39.39 -1.44 -6.00
N SER A 239 38.86 -2.34 -5.17
CA SER A 239 38.69 -3.77 -5.51
C SER A 239 37.18 -4.05 -5.54
N ALA A 240 36.69 -4.70 -6.60
CA ALA A 240 35.25 -4.80 -6.88
C ALA A 240 34.66 -6.12 -6.37
N SER A 241 34.14 -6.11 -5.14
CA SER A 241 33.52 -7.28 -4.52
C SER A 241 32.07 -7.51 -5.00
N THR A 242 31.89 -8.53 -5.83
CA THR A 242 30.60 -9.00 -6.34
C THR A 242 29.71 -9.48 -5.19
N GLY A 243 28.80 -8.62 -4.70
CA GLY A 243 27.90 -8.97 -3.61
C GLY A 243 27.40 -7.80 -2.75
N ALA A 244 27.87 -6.57 -2.96
CA ALA A 244 27.48 -5.39 -2.16
C ALA A 244 26.00 -4.95 -2.28
N THR A 245 25.17 -5.67 -3.03
CA THR A 245 23.80 -5.28 -3.37
C THR A 245 22.83 -6.47 -3.36
N LEU A 246 21.61 -6.26 -2.86
CA LEU A 246 20.50 -7.21 -2.92
C LEU A 246 19.20 -6.52 -3.31
N THR A 247 18.49 -7.05 -4.31
CA THR A 247 17.11 -6.61 -4.61
C THR A 247 16.12 -7.49 -3.85
N PRO A 248 15.27 -6.92 -2.97
CA PRO A 248 14.27 -7.68 -2.22
C PRO A 248 13.10 -8.08 -3.12
N SER A 249 12.46 -9.23 -2.84
CA SER A 249 11.20 -9.60 -3.47
C SER A 249 10.03 -8.78 -2.91
N THR A 250 9.09 -8.43 -3.77
CA THR A 250 7.80 -7.80 -3.45
C THR A 250 6.62 -8.73 -3.74
N ASP A 251 6.87 -10.02 -3.99
CA ASP A 251 5.84 -10.99 -4.45
C ASP A 251 4.86 -11.38 -3.33
N THR A 252 5.17 -11.10 -2.07
CA THR A 252 4.36 -11.45 -0.90
C THR A 252 4.29 -10.30 0.11
N ALA A 253 3.09 -9.94 0.54
CA ALA A 253 2.87 -8.89 1.52
C ALA A 253 3.43 -9.27 2.90
N GLY A 254 4.04 -8.31 3.60
CA GLY A 254 4.64 -8.50 4.92
C GLY A 254 5.74 -7.49 5.23
N THR A 255 6.35 -7.62 6.40
CA THR A 255 7.52 -6.84 6.80
C THR A 255 8.72 -7.76 6.93
N TYR A 256 9.78 -7.44 6.19
CA TYR A 256 11.00 -8.22 6.08
C TYR A 256 12.17 -7.40 6.61
N GLN A 257 12.97 -7.95 7.52
CA GLN A 257 14.26 -7.36 7.85
C GLN A 257 15.33 -8.03 7.01
N TYR A 258 16.18 -7.24 6.36
CA TYR A 258 17.36 -7.68 5.65
C TYR A 258 18.61 -7.28 6.44
N LYS A 259 19.60 -8.15 6.41
CA LYS A 259 20.93 -7.91 6.98
C LYS A 259 21.99 -8.26 5.94
N VAL A 260 23.03 -7.44 5.89
CA VAL A 260 24.29 -7.79 5.22
C VAL A 260 25.40 -7.80 6.26
N THR A 261 26.13 -8.91 6.33
CA THR A 261 27.40 -9.04 7.04
C THR A 261 28.51 -8.91 6.00
N ALA A 262 29.37 -7.91 6.14
CA ALA A 262 30.59 -7.77 5.35
C ALA A 262 31.76 -8.33 6.16
N THR A 263 32.66 -9.08 5.52
CA THR A 263 33.82 -9.71 6.18
C THR A 263 35.07 -9.65 5.30
N ASP A 264 36.21 -9.25 5.85
CA ASP A 264 37.50 -9.21 5.15
C ASP A 264 38.22 -10.57 5.08
N VAL A 265 39.47 -10.57 4.60
CA VAL A 265 40.35 -11.75 4.53
C VAL A 265 40.90 -12.19 5.89
N ASN A 266 40.83 -11.33 6.91
CA ASN A 266 41.35 -11.55 8.26
C ASN A 266 40.25 -12.02 9.24
N GLY A 267 38.98 -11.98 8.82
CA GLY A 267 37.80 -12.35 9.61
C GLY A 267 37.14 -11.18 10.35
N LYS A 268 37.63 -9.95 10.17
CA LYS A 268 37.01 -8.72 10.68
C LYS A 268 35.66 -8.55 9.98
N SER A 269 34.60 -8.19 10.72
CA SER A 269 33.26 -8.07 10.14
C SER A 269 32.46 -6.88 10.67
N VAL A 270 31.62 -6.32 9.79
CA VAL A 270 30.63 -5.28 10.10
C VAL A 270 29.27 -5.66 9.52
N GLU A 271 28.21 -5.17 10.16
CA GLU A 271 26.84 -5.47 9.74
C GLU A 271 26.05 -4.19 9.44
N SER A 272 25.10 -4.29 8.50
CA SER A 272 24.10 -3.27 8.23
C SER A 272 22.74 -3.91 8.01
N THR A 273 21.66 -3.26 8.46
CA THR A 273 20.29 -3.78 8.46
C THR A 273 19.31 -2.78 7.87
N ALA A 274 18.24 -3.27 7.25
CA ALA A 274 17.10 -2.45 6.80
C ALA A 274 15.78 -3.24 6.85
N THR A 275 14.69 -2.51 7.04
CA THR A 275 13.32 -3.01 7.01
C THR A 275 12.67 -2.70 5.67
N VAL A 276 12.20 -3.74 4.96
CA VAL A 276 11.42 -3.61 3.74
C VAL A 276 9.97 -4.03 4.05
N THR A 277 9.03 -3.12 3.88
CA THR A 277 7.59 -3.40 4.03
C THR A 277 6.91 -3.51 2.68
N VAL A 278 6.25 -4.63 2.42
CA VAL A 278 5.48 -4.90 1.21
C VAL A 278 4.00 -4.88 1.58
N ASN A 279 3.28 -3.85 1.17
CA ASN A 279 1.88 -3.64 1.51
C ASN A 279 0.96 -4.53 0.67
N ALA A 280 0.00 -5.17 1.34
CA ALA A 280 -1.07 -5.93 0.69
C ALA A 280 -2.04 -4.99 -0.03
N ILE A 281 -2.48 -5.40 -1.22
CA ILE A 281 -3.26 -4.56 -2.14
C ILE A 281 -4.74 -4.58 -1.72
N THR A 282 -5.30 -3.41 -1.42
CA THR A 282 -6.72 -3.31 -1.02
C THR A 282 -7.65 -3.44 -2.23
N LEU A 283 -8.50 -4.47 -2.24
CA LEU A 283 -9.58 -4.62 -3.23
C LEU A 283 -10.59 -3.47 -3.07
N SER A 284 -10.78 -2.70 -4.12
CA SER A 284 -11.82 -1.67 -4.21
C SER A 284 -12.31 -1.53 -5.65
N LYS A 285 -13.58 -1.11 -5.81
CA LYS A 285 -14.14 -0.71 -7.10
C LYS A 285 -13.51 0.59 -7.61
N ASP A 286 -12.98 1.41 -6.72
CA ASP A 286 -12.50 2.76 -7.00
C ASP A 286 -10.99 2.90 -6.76
N ALA A 287 -10.30 1.78 -6.51
CA ALA A 287 -8.85 1.71 -6.60
C ALA A 287 -8.41 1.97 -8.06
N LEU A 288 -7.58 2.99 -8.23
CA LEU A 288 -7.07 3.39 -9.54
C LEU A 288 -5.81 2.60 -9.88
N LEU A 289 -5.61 2.32 -11.17
CA LEU A 289 -4.37 1.77 -11.71
C LEU A 289 -3.26 2.84 -11.73
N ASP A 290 -3.65 4.09 -12.04
CA ASP A 290 -2.80 5.27 -11.95
C ASP A 290 -3.40 6.27 -10.94
N ALA A 291 -2.75 6.38 -9.78
CA ALA A 291 -3.16 7.29 -8.72
C ALA A 291 -3.12 8.79 -9.11
N SER A 292 -2.41 9.15 -10.19
CA SER A 292 -2.39 10.51 -10.74
C SER A 292 -3.61 10.84 -11.63
N LYS A 293 -4.51 9.87 -11.89
CA LYS A 293 -5.73 10.03 -12.70
C LYS A 293 -7.01 9.73 -11.90
N PRO A 294 -7.48 10.64 -11.02
CA PRO A 294 -8.47 10.35 -9.94
C PRO A 294 -9.83 9.72 -10.29
N ASN A 295 -10.20 9.52 -11.56
CA ASN A 295 -11.52 9.03 -11.97
C ASN A 295 -11.53 8.20 -13.29
N GLY A 296 -10.37 7.82 -13.85
CA GLY A 296 -10.31 7.29 -15.23
C GLY A 296 -9.93 5.81 -15.38
N ASP A 297 -9.06 5.30 -14.53
CA ASP A 297 -8.28 4.08 -14.81
C ASP A 297 -8.32 3.16 -13.59
N LYS A 298 -9.06 2.04 -13.65
CA LYS A 298 -9.39 1.20 -12.48
C LYS A 298 -8.50 -0.04 -12.39
N ARG A 299 -7.85 -0.26 -11.24
CA ARG A 299 -6.94 -1.39 -11.01
C ARG A 299 -7.64 -2.74 -11.04
N PHE A 300 -8.87 -2.82 -10.53
CA PHE A 300 -9.60 -4.08 -10.40
C PHE A 300 -10.77 -4.20 -11.36
N ALA A 301 -10.77 -5.27 -12.13
CA ALA A 301 -11.93 -5.72 -12.89
C ALA A 301 -12.64 -6.86 -12.16
N PHE A 302 -13.98 -6.85 -12.21
CA PHE A 302 -14.85 -7.86 -11.62
C PHE A 302 -15.83 -8.37 -12.69
N SER A 303 -16.12 -9.67 -12.71
CA SER A 303 -17.17 -10.22 -13.57
C SER A 303 -18.53 -9.56 -13.29
N SER A 304 -19.25 -9.15 -14.34
CA SER A 304 -20.64 -8.71 -14.20
C SER A 304 -21.54 -9.88 -13.81
N LEU A 305 -22.29 -9.72 -12.72
CA LEU A 305 -23.25 -10.73 -12.28
C LEU A 305 -24.52 -10.60 -13.11
N LYS A 306 -24.94 -11.69 -13.76
CA LYS A 306 -26.21 -11.74 -14.46
C LYS A 306 -27.33 -12.08 -13.49
N ASP A 307 -28.37 -11.26 -13.50
CA ASP A 307 -29.64 -11.52 -12.82
C ASP A 307 -30.21 -12.92 -13.13
N ALA A 308 -31.08 -13.39 -12.25
CA ALA A 308 -31.89 -14.59 -12.44
C ALA A 308 -33.37 -14.22 -12.55
N THR A 309 -34.19 -15.18 -12.93
CA THR A 309 -35.63 -15.20 -12.68
C THR A 309 -35.91 -16.26 -11.62
N TYR A 310 -36.95 -16.08 -10.80
CA TYR A 310 -37.37 -17.06 -9.80
C TYR A 310 -37.67 -18.43 -10.45
N THR A 311 -37.11 -19.50 -9.88
CA THR A 311 -37.29 -20.88 -10.36
C THR A 311 -37.70 -21.87 -9.27
N GLY A 312 -37.95 -21.41 -8.04
CA GLY A 312 -38.16 -22.27 -6.87
C GLY A 312 -36.90 -23.02 -6.39
N LYS A 313 -35.70 -22.64 -6.87
CA LYS A 313 -34.40 -23.26 -6.54
C LYS A 313 -33.31 -22.21 -6.31
N GLU A 314 -32.29 -22.53 -5.53
CA GLU A 314 -31.14 -21.66 -5.24
C GLU A 314 -30.45 -21.16 -6.53
N GLN A 315 -30.20 -19.85 -6.63
CA GLN A 315 -29.63 -19.16 -7.81
C GLN A 315 -28.19 -18.64 -7.60
N LYS A 316 -27.45 -19.24 -6.66
CA LYS A 316 -26.13 -18.80 -6.18
C LYS A 316 -25.06 -18.75 -7.29
N LYS A 317 -24.66 -17.52 -7.66
CA LYS A 317 -23.61 -17.26 -8.66
C LYS A 317 -22.22 -17.54 -8.07
N GLN A 318 -21.58 -18.65 -8.46
CA GLN A 318 -20.27 -19.02 -7.92
C GLN A 318 -19.08 -18.53 -8.74
N ASP A 319 -19.29 -18.22 -10.02
CA ASP A 319 -18.25 -18.04 -11.04
C ASP A 319 -17.78 -16.57 -11.14
N VAL A 320 -17.71 -15.90 -9.99
CA VAL A 320 -17.26 -14.52 -9.89
C VAL A 320 -15.75 -14.47 -10.12
N THR A 321 -15.30 -13.75 -11.14
CA THR A 321 -13.87 -13.54 -11.42
C THR A 321 -13.43 -12.14 -10.99
N VAL A 322 -12.15 -12.03 -10.63
CA VAL A 322 -11.49 -10.78 -10.21
C VAL A 322 -10.12 -10.73 -10.88
N LYS A 323 -9.71 -9.58 -11.41
CA LYS A 323 -8.41 -9.38 -12.06
C LYS A 323 -7.72 -8.12 -11.53
N ASP A 324 -6.44 -8.23 -11.20
CA ASP A 324 -5.55 -7.08 -10.97
C ASP A 324 -4.92 -6.66 -12.31
N ALA A 325 -5.37 -5.52 -12.84
CA ALA A 325 -4.89 -4.98 -14.12
C ALA A 325 -3.43 -4.48 -14.03
N LYS A 326 -2.94 -4.05 -12.85
CA LYS A 326 -1.55 -3.58 -12.67
C LYS A 326 -0.55 -4.70 -12.89
N LEU A 327 -0.90 -5.89 -12.39
CA LEU A 327 -0.06 -7.10 -12.46
C LEU A 327 -0.46 -8.06 -13.60
N GLY A 328 -1.48 -7.71 -14.39
CA GLY A 328 -2.07 -8.57 -15.42
C GLY A 328 -2.74 -9.85 -14.91
N LYS A 329 -2.78 -10.06 -13.59
CA LYS A 329 -3.08 -11.33 -12.92
C LYS A 329 -4.58 -11.52 -12.72
N ASP A 330 -5.11 -12.64 -13.24
CA ASP A 330 -6.41 -13.16 -12.83
C ASP A 330 -6.28 -13.82 -11.45
N LEU A 331 -7.12 -13.42 -10.50
CA LEU A 331 -6.99 -13.82 -9.09
C LEU A 331 -7.64 -15.19 -8.83
N VAL A 332 -7.04 -15.96 -7.92
CA VAL A 332 -7.47 -17.33 -7.61
C VAL A 332 -8.41 -17.34 -6.39
N LYS A 333 -9.66 -17.75 -6.63
CA LYS A 333 -10.68 -17.97 -5.58
C LYS A 333 -10.21 -19.03 -4.60
N GLY A 334 -10.17 -18.69 -3.31
CA GLY A 334 -9.63 -19.50 -2.22
C GLY A 334 -8.22 -19.08 -1.78
N THR A 335 -7.43 -18.47 -2.67
CA THR A 335 -6.04 -18.06 -2.40
C THR A 335 -5.89 -16.54 -2.31
N ASP A 336 -6.37 -15.80 -3.31
CA ASP A 336 -6.31 -14.33 -3.38
C ASP A 336 -7.60 -13.68 -2.83
N TYR A 337 -8.75 -14.36 -2.90
CA TYR A 337 -10.02 -13.88 -2.37
C TYR A 337 -11.00 -15.01 -2.05
N LYS A 338 -12.01 -14.69 -1.23
CA LYS A 338 -13.20 -15.52 -1.00
C LYS A 338 -14.49 -14.77 -1.36
N LEU A 339 -15.58 -15.52 -1.52
CA LEU A 339 -16.93 -15.00 -1.73
C LEU A 339 -17.81 -15.35 -0.52
N THR A 340 -18.52 -14.36 0.03
CA THR A 340 -19.65 -14.58 0.94
C THR A 340 -20.93 -13.95 0.35
N TYR A 341 -22.09 -14.36 0.85
CA TYR A 341 -23.39 -14.01 0.26
C TYR A 341 -24.34 -13.50 1.35
N SER A 342 -25.18 -12.52 1.02
CA SER A 342 -26.29 -12.07 1.85
C SER A 342 -27.51 -11.70 1.00
N GLY A 343 -28.69 -11.76 1.61
CA GLY A 343 -29.97 -11.83 0.90
C GLY A 343 -30.46 -13.28 0.75
N ASP A 344 -31.66 -13.45 0.20
CA ASP A 344 -32.26 -14.76 -0.04
C ASP A 344 -31.79 -15.31 -1.39
N LEU A 345 -31.18 -16.49 -1.41
CA LEU A 345 -30.61 -17.08 -2.63
C LEU A 345 -31.64 -17.81 -3.51
N THR A 346 -32.89 -17.91 -3.08
CA THR A 346 -33.96 -18.63 -3.81
C THR A 346 -35.12 -17.73 -4.18
N ASN A 347 -35.58 -16.87 -3.27
CA ASN A 347 -36.76 -16.02 -3.45
C ASN A 347 -36.42 -14.69 -4.16
N ALA A 348 -37.44 -13.99 -4.67
CA ALA A 348 -37.23 -12.78 -5.47
C ALA A 348 -36.72 -11.60 -4.63
N GLY A 349 -35.71 -10.88 -5.15
CA GLY A 349 -35.07 -9.74 -4.50
C GLY A 349 -33.57 -9.62 -4.81
N THR A 350 -32.92 -8.64 -4.17
CA THR A 350 -31.48 -8.40 -4.30
C THR A 350 -30.67 -9.43 -3.52
N VAL A 351 -29.69 -10.04 -4.18
CA VAL A 351 -28.60 -10.79 -3.52
C VAL A 351 -27.31 -9.97 -3.62
N THR A 352 -26.59 -9.87 -2.50
CA THR A 352 -25.24 -9.30 -2.43
C THR A 352 -24.21 -10.42 -2.38
N VAL A 353 -23.18 -10.32 -3.23
CA VAL A 353 -22.00 -11.19 -3.23
C VAL A 353 -20.79 -10.36 -2.82
N ARG A 354 -20.28 -10.61 -1.62
CA ARG A 354 -19.13 -9.92 -1.04
C ARG A 354 -17.85 -10.65 -1.39
N VAL A 355 -17.03 -10.03 -2.25
CA VAL A 355 -15.63 -10.41 -2.47
C VAL A 355 -14.83 -9.93 -1.26
N THR A 356 -13.93 -10.76 -0.73
CA THR A 356 -13.01 -10.39 0.37
C THR A 356 -11.60 -10.88 0.06
N GLY A 357 -10.60 -9.99 0.10
CA GLY A 357 -9.21 -10.34 -0.15
C GLY A 357 -8.64 -11.35 0.87
N ILE A 358 -7.58 -12.05 0.46
CA ILE A 358 -6.76 -12.96 1.27
C ILE A 358 -5.28 -12.72 0.94
N GLY A 359 -4.42 -12.76 1.97
CA GLY A 359 -2.96 -12.71 1.83
C GLY A 359 -2.47 -11.41 1.21
N ASN A 360 -1.97 -11.49 -0.03
CA ASN A 360 -1.51 -10.35 -0.82
C ASN A 360 -2.62 -9.33 -1.15
N TYR A 361 -3.89 -9.71 -1.00
CA TYR A 361 -5.04 -8.85 -1.22
C TYR A 361 -5.85 -8.68 0.08
N THR A 362 -6.36 -7.48 0.31
CA THR A 362 -7.13 -7.11 1.51
C THR A 362 -8.43 -6.39 1.13
N GLY A 363 -9.22 -5.96 2.11
CA GLY A 363 -10.47 -5.23 1.86
C GLY A 363 -11.61 -6.10 1.30
N THR A 364 -12.73 -5.43 0.96
CA THR A 364 -13.97 -6.07 0.52
C THR A 364 -14.66 -5.28 -0.58
N VAL A 365 -15.23 -5.97 -1.56
CA VAL A 365 -16.07 -5.38 -2.62
C VAL A 365 -17.39 -6.12 -2.70
N ASP A 366 -18.49 -5.39 -2.57
CA ASP A 366 -19.84 -5.93 -2.74
C ASP A 366 -20.29 -5.79 -4.19
N LEU A 367 -20.66 -6.92 -4.79
CA LEU A 367 -21.37 -7.03 -6.07
C LEU A 367 -22.83 -7.42 -5.79
N THR A 368 -23.75 -7.13 -6.71
CA THR A 368 -25.17 -7.47 -6.56
C THR A 368 -25.75 -8.09 -7.83
N TYR A 369 -26.82 -8.87 -7.67
CA TYR A 369 -27.71 -9.30 -8.75
C TYR A 369 -29.13 -9.42 -8.22
N GLN A 370 -30.13 -9.34 -9.12
CA GLN A 370 -31.53 -9.57 -8.79
C GLN A 370 -31.93 -11.02 -9.07
N ILE A 371 -32.76 -11.58 -8.19
CA ILE A 371 -33.67 -12.67 -8.53
C ILE A 371 -35.00 -12.00 -8.88
N ASN A 372 -35.26 -11.84 -10.18
CA ASN A 372 -36.49 -11.23 -10.69
C ASN A 372 -37.69 -12.17 -10.49
N LYS A 373 -38.88 -11.59 -10.34
CA LYS A 373 -40.11 -12.38 -10.16
C LYS A 373 -40.43 -13.25 -11.38
N ALA A 374 -40.95 -14.45 -11.15
CA ALA A 374 -41.49 -15.30 -12.20
C ALA A 374 -42.80 -14.73 -12.75
N ALA A 375 -43.04 -14.85 -14.06
CA ALA A 375 -44.28 -14.37 -14.68
C ALA A 375 -45.43 -15.36 -14.43
N LEU A 376 -46.51 -14.90 -13.78
CA LEU A 376 -47.71 -15.70 -13.54
C LEU A 376 -48.87 -15.15 -14.36
N THR A 377 -49.52 -15.96 -15.18
CA THR A 377 -50.73 -15.58 -15.93
C THR A 377 -51.96 -16.22 -15.32
N VAL A 378 -52.91 -15.38 -14.92
CA VAL A 378 -54.30 -15.74 -14.66
C VAL A 378 -55.11 -15.47 -15.93
N LYS A 379 -55.87 -16.46 -16.39
CA LYS A 379 -56.84 -16.31 -17.48
C LYS A 379 -58.23 -16.66 -16.98
N THR A 380 -59.25 -15.92 -17.40
CA THR A 380 -60.65 -16.31 -17.22
C THR A 380 -61.38 -16.38 -18.55
N GLU A 381 -62.42 -17.22 -18.60
CA GLU A 381 -63.22 -17.45 -19.81
C GLU A 381 -64.27 -16.34 -19.99
N SER A 382 -64.62 -16.06 -21.24
CA SER A 382 -65.79 -15.26 -21.59
C SER A 382 -67.02 -16.18 -21.72
N ALA A 383 -68.20 -15.68 -21.38
CA ALA A 383 -69.46 -16.41 -21.55
C ALA A 383 -70.60 -15.48 -21.96
N THR A 384 -71.63 -16.05 -22.58
CA THR A 384 -72.83 -15.29 -22.99
C THR A 384 -74.09 -16.13 -22.78
N ARG A 385 -75.16 -15.50 -22.26
CA ARG A 385 -76.47 -16.15 -22.06
C ARG A 385 -77.61 -15.14 -22.28
N ALA A 386 -78.81 -15.61 -22.62
CA ALA A 386 -80.02 -14.79 -22.53
C ALA A 386 -80.42 -14.59 -21.05
N TYR A 387 -81.09 -13.47 -20.74
CA TYR A 387 -81.56 -13.18 -19.40
C TYR A 387 -82.55 -14.22 -18.89
N ASN A 388 -82.25 -14.79 -17.71
CA ASN A 388 -83.05 -15.84 -17.08
C ASN A 388 -83.07 -15.75 -15.55
N GLY A 389 -82.80 -14.57 -14.98
CA GLY A 389 -82.77 -14.30 -13.53
C GLY A 389 -81.70 -15.06 -12.73
N LYS A 390 -80.82 -15.83 -13.39
CA LYS A 390 -79.73 -16.57 -12.75
C LYS A 390 -78.39 -15.90 -13.04
N THR A 391 -77.47 -15.95 -12.07
CA THR A 391 -76.10 -15.49 -12.23
C THR A 391 -75.36 -16.26 -13.33
N LEU A 392 -74.55 -15.56 -14.11
CA LEU A 392 -73.58 -16.07 -15.07
C LEU A 392 -72.18 -15.87 -14.52
N THR A 393 -71.33 -16.89 -14.65
CA THR A 393 -69.88 -16.86 -14.41
C THR A 393 -69.25 -17.93 -15.30
N ALA A 394 -67.93 -17.91 -15.50
CA ALA A 394 -67.21 -18.85 -16.34
C ALA A 394 -65.84 -19.22 -15.74
N LYS A 395 -65.19 -20.29 -16.20
CA LYS A 395 -64.02 -20.84 -15.50
C LYS A 395 -62.79 -19.93 -15.65
N GLY A 396 -61.76 -20.24 -14.88
CA GLY A 396 -60.44 -19.62 -15.03
C GLY A 396 -59.33 -20.62 -14.76
N SER A 397 -58.11 -20.23 -15.14
CA SER A 397 -56.89 -21.00 -14.93
C SER A 397 -55.72 -20.11 -14.52
N ILE A 398 -54.80 -20.71 -13.78
CA ILE A 398 -53.52 -20.15 -13.34
C ILE A 398 -52.39 -20.90 -14.09
N SER A 399 -51.37 -20.17 -14.53
CA SER A 399 -50.26 -20.75 -15.32
C SER A 399 -48.98 -19.95 -15.10
N GLY A 400 -47.83 -20.64 -14.99
CA GLY A 400 -46.52 -20.01 -14.72
C GLY A 400 -45.97 -20.24 -13.30
N LEU A 401 -46.65 -21.03 -12.46
CA LEU A 401 -46.06 -21.53 -11.21
C LEU A 401 -44.82 -22.40 -11.52
N VAL A 402 -43.72 -22.19 -10.81
CA VAL A 402 -42.44 -22.88 -11.04
C VAL A 402 -42.24 -24.04 -10.07
N ASN A 403 -41.31 -24.95 -10.37
CA ASN A 403 -40.89 -26.06 -9.50
C ASN A 403 -41.99 -27.00 -8.95
N GLY A 404 -43.20 -26.99 -9.53
CA GLY A 404 -44.35 -27.73 -9.00
C GLY A 404 -45.06 -27.05 -7.83
N GLU A 405 -44.82 -25.74 -7.61
CA GLU A 405 -45.51 -24.95 -6.61
C GLU A 405 -47.03 -24.85 -6.86
N THR A 406 -47.78 -24.64 -5.78
CA THR A 406 -49.25 -24.59 -5.79
C THR A 406 -49.81 -23.26 -5.30
N ALA A 407 -50.88 -22.80 -5.94
CA ALA A 407 -51.74 -21.69 -5.52
C ALA A 407 -53.12 -21.86 -6.15
N SER A 408 -54.19 -21.56 -5.41
CA SER A 408 -55.56 -21.71 -5.90
C SER A 408 -56.04 -20.46 -6.66
N LEU A 409 -57.00 -20.63 -7.59
CA LEU A 409 -57.66 -19.51 -8.26
C LEU A 409 -59.11 -19.37 -7.77
N SER A 410 -59.45 -18.16 -7.29
CA SER A 410 -60.81 -17.81 -6.90
C SER A 410 -61.42 -16.91 -7.98
N VAL A 411 -62.30 -17.46 -8.84
CA VAL A 411 -63.10 -16.64 -9.77
C VAL A 411 -64.17 -15.89 -8.96
N THR A 412 -64.33 -14.60 -9.23
CA THR A 412 -65.23 -13.68 -8.51
C THR A 412 -66.16 -12.90 -9.43
N GLY A 413 -65.88 -12.88 -10.74
CA GLY A 413 -66.68 -12.21 -11.75
C GLY A 413 -68.05 -12.85 -11.97
N THR A 414 -69.07 -12.01 -12.05
CA THR A 414 -70.46 -12.42 -12.23
C THR A 414 -71.25 -11.41 -13.07
N GLN A 415 -72.33 -11.87 -13.71
CA GLN A 415 -73.34 -11.02 -14.35
C GLN A 415 -74.72 -11.68 -14.21
N THR A 416 -75.75 -10.95 -13.78
CA THR A 416 -77.14 -11.47 -13.69
C THR A 416 -78.08 -10.70 -14.61
N GLU A 417 -78.07 -9.38 -14.49
CA GLU A 417 -78.89 -8.48 -15.32
C GLU A 417 -78.35 -8.31 -16.74
N VAL A 418 -79.21 -7.84 -17.65
CA VAL A 418 -78.84 -7.55 -19.05
C VAL A 418 -77.71 -6.51 -19.09
N GLY A 419 -76.60 -6.87 -19.74
CA GLY A 419 -75.37 -6.07 -19.77
C GLY A 419 -74.12 -6.95 -19.86
N SER A 420 -72.97 -6.35 -19.58
CA SER A 420 -71.68 -7.04 -19.58
C SER A 420 -70.78 -6.63 -18.41
N SER A 421 -70.02 -7.58 -17.88
CA SER A 421 -69.00 -7.39 -16.84
C SER A 421 -67.72 -8.17 -17.16
N GLN A 422 -66.62 -7.88 -16.47
CA GLN A 422 -65.43 -8.73 -16.53
C GLN A 422 -65.60 -9.97 -15.65
N ASN A 423 -65.13 -11.11 -16.14
CA ASN A 423 -64.99 -12.32 -15.36
C ASN A 423 -63.75 -12.22 -14.44
N THR A 424 -63.81 -11.36 -13.42
CA THR A 424 -62.71 -11.12 -12.47
C THR A 424 -62.34 -12.38 -11.68
N ALA A 425 -61.09 -12.44 -11.22
CA ALA A 425 -60.57 -13.51 -10.38
C ALA A 425 -59.41 -13.01 -9.51
N THR A 426 -59.05 -13.79 -8.49
CA THR A 426 -57.97 -13.49 -7.55
C THR A 426 -57.18 -14.77 -7.26
N VAL A 427 -55.84 -14.69 -7.31
CA VAL A 427 -54.96 -15.77 -6.85
C VAL A 427 -55.04 -15.86 -5.33
N LYS A 428 -55.21 -17.07 -4.79
CA LYS A 428 -55.03 -17.36 -3.38
C LYS A 428 -53.69 -18.06 -3.20
N TRP A 429 -52.82 -17.44 -2.41
CA TRP A 429 -51.50 -17.98 -2.07
C TRP A 429 -51.63 -18.95 -0.88
N ASP A 430 -52.47 -19.98 -1.08
CA ASP A 430 -52.87 -20.98 -0.08
C ASP A 430 -52.13 -22.32 -0.22
N GLY A 431 -51.27 -22.45 -1.23
CA GLY A 431 -50.34 -23.56 -1.42
C GLY A 431 -48.89 -23.19 -1.10
N THR A 432 -47.94 -23.79 -1.81
CA THR A 432 -46.49 -23.56 -1.60
C THR A 432 -45.94 -22.31 -2.28
N ALA A 433 -46.66 -21.72 -3.24
CA ALA A 433 -46.21 -20.54 -3.98
C ALA A 433 -46.30 -19.25 -3.12
N ARG A 434 -45.26 -18.40 -3.17
CA ARG A 434 -45.20 -17.13 -2.42
C ARG A 434 -45.42 -15.93 -3.34
N GLU A 435 -46.41 -15.09 -3.05
CA GLU A 435 -46.76 -13.89 -3.86
C GLU A 435 -45.57 -12.97 -4.19
N ALA A 436 -44.66 -12.78 -3.23
CA ALA A 436 -43.46 -11.96 -3.41
C ALA A 436 -42.61 -12.39 -4.62
N ASN A 437 -42.65 -13.68 -4.99
CA ASN A 437 -41.85 -14.27 -6.05
C ASN A 437 -42.47 -14.15 -7.45
N TYR A 438 -43.72 -13.68 -7.57
CA TYR A 438 -44.48 -13.70 -8.83
C TYR A 438 -44.97 -12.32 -9.29
N GLN A 439 -44.89 -12.09 -10.61
CA GLN A 439 -45.47 -10.94 -11.29
C GLN A 439 -46.77 -11.40 -11.96
N VAL A 440 -47.91 -11.11 -11.32
CA VAL A 440 -49.23 -11.59 -11.78
C VAL A 440 -49.76 -10.73 -12.92
N THR A 441 -50.19 -11.38 -14.00
CA THR A 441 -50.82 -10.76 -15.17
C THR A 441 -52.21 -11.37 -15.36
N TYR A 442 -53.25 -10.53 -15.40
CA TYR A 442 -54.63 -10.96 -15.57
C TYR A 442 -55.09 -10.79 -17.03
N LYS A 443 -55.57 -11.87 -17.65
CA LYS A 443 -56.19 -11.90 -18.98
C LYS A 443 -57.66 -12.31 -18.82
N LEU A 444 -58.48 -11.35 -18.42
CA LEU A 444 -59.87 -11.60 -18.02
C LEU A 444 -60.79 -11.74 -19.24
N GLY A 445 -61.73 -12.68 -19.16
CA GLY A 445 -62.85 -12.79 -20.10
C GLY A 445 -63.99 -11.83 -19.78
N THR A 446 -64.98 -11.76 -20.66
CA THR A 446 -66.20 -10.94 -20.51
C THR A 446 -67.43 -11.82 -20.34
N LEU A 447 -68.25 -11.52 -19.35
CA LEU A 447 -69.55 -12.14 -19.12
C LEU A 447 -70.62 -11.22 -19.70
N THR A 448 -71.51 -11.76 -20.54
CA THR A 448 -72.54 -10.97 -21.22
C THR A 448 -73.91 -11.62 -21.08
N VAL A 449 -74.85 -10.92 -20.47
CA VAL A 449 -76.26 -11.32 -20.45
C VAL A 449 -77.01 -10.48 -21.47
N LYS A 450 -77.52 -11.12 -22.52
CA LYS A 450 -78.38 -10.50 -23.53
C LYS A 450 -79.80 -10.40 -23.01
N LYS A 451 -80.57 -9.43 -23.52
CA LYS A 451 -82.03 -9.40 -23.33
C LYS A 451 -82.61 -10.75 -23.80
N ALA A 452 -83.60 -11.28 -23.09
CA ALA A 452 -84.30 -12.47 -23.55
C ALA A 452 -84.99 -12.18 -24.89
N ASP A 453 -84.86 -13.09 -25.85
CA ASP A 453 -85.61 -13.02 -27.10
C ASP A 453 -87.12 -13.13 -26.78
N ALA A 454 -87.92 -12.27 -27.41
CA ALA A 454 -89.36 -12.24 -27.18
C ALA A 454 -90.03 -13.42 -27.91
N SER A 455 -90.00 -14.60 -27.29
CA SER A 455 -90.70 -15.79 -27.79
C SER A 455 -92.20 -15.49 -27.87
N ALA A 456 -92.73 -15.42 -29.09
CA ALA A 456 -94.16 -15.24 -29.31
C ALA A 456 -94.92 -16.48 -28.86
N THR A 457 -95.88 -16.31 -27.94
CA THR A 457 -96.82 -17.37 -27.58
C THR A 457 -98.01 -17.31 -28.54
N THR A 458 -97.92 -18.05 -29.65
CA THR A 458 -99.11 -18.45 -30.42
C THR A 458 -99.78 -19.64 -29.73
N GLY A 459 -101.08 -19.50 -29.42
CA GLY A 459 -101.87 -20.50 -28.71
C GLY A 459 -103.34 -20.06 -28.68
N ASP A 460 -104.10 -20.54 -29.67
CA ASP A 460 -105.44 -20.07 -30.04
C ASP A 460 -106.56 -20.99 -29.51
N THR A 461 -107.81 -20.55 -29.72
CA THR A 461 -109.11 -21.25 -29.58
C THR A 461 -109.78 -21.23 -28.19
N GLY A 462 -111.01 -20.71 -28.15
CA GLY A 462 -111.82 -20.52 -26.94
C GLY A 462 -113.04 -19.63 -27.19
N THR A 463 -113.97 -20.08 -28.04
CA THR A 463 -115.08 -19.28 -28.62
C THR A 463 -116.17 -18.84 -27.62
N GLY A 464 -116.68 -17.61 -27.77
CA GLY A 464 -117.93 -17.14 -27.14
C GLY A 464 -118.39 -15.77 -27.68
N GLU A 465 -119.57 -15.70 -28.29
CA GLU A 465 -120.08 -14.50 -29.00
C GLU A 465 -120.83 -13.50 -28.10
N LYS A 466 -120.76 -12.19 -28.41
CA LYS A 466 -121.85 -11.45 -29.12
C LYS A 466 -121.62 -9.93 -29.29
N ASN A 467 -122.10 -9.41 -30.44
CA ASN A 467 -122.50 -8.04 -30.80
C ASN A 467 -121.62 -6.83 -30.39
N GLY A 468 -121.34 -5.86 -31.28
CA GLY A 468 -121.76 -5.70 -32.69
C GLY A 468 -121.48 -4.29 -33.24
N SER A 469 -122.09 -3.93 -34.38
CA SER A 469 -122.05 -2.60 -35.05
C SER A 469 -120.81 -2.23 -35.89
N THR A 470 -120.66 -2.92 -37.02
CA THR A 470 -120.38 -2.36 -38.37
C THR A 470 -120.02 -0.87 -38.57
N SER A 471 -118.88 -0.60 -39.23
CA SER A 471 -118.73 0.11 -40.54
C SER A 471 -117.24 0.42 -40.76
N ALA A 472 -116.50 -0.22 -41.68
CA ALA A 472 -116.44 0.08 -43.13
C ALA A 472 -116.15 1.57 -43.46
N GLY A 473 -115.11 1.91 -44.24
CA GLY A 473 -114.02 1.09 -44.82
C GLY A 473 -113.26 1.84 -45.94
N SER A 474 -112.13 1.27 -46.42
CA SER A 474 -111.33 1.71 -47.58
C SER A 474 -110.63 3.10 -47.48
N ASP A 475 -109.61 3.48 -48.26
CA ASP A 475 -108.74 2.70 -49.16
C ASP A 475 -107.33 3.31 -49.41
N THR A 476 -106.46 2.52 -50.04
CA THR A 476 -105.23 2.83 -50.82
C THR A 476 -104.50 4.21 -50.80
N SER A 477 -103.20 4.14 -50.48
CA SER A 477 -102.04 4.66 -51.27
C SER A 477 -101.68 6.16 -51.41
N GLY A 478 -100.37 6.44 -51.30
CA GLY A 478 -99.65 7.58 -51.91
C GLY A 478 -99.70 8.94 -51.16
N ALA A 479 -98.86 9.94 -51.48
CA ALA A 479 -97.52 9.94 -52.11
C ALA A 479 -96.85 11.34 -52.00
N SER A 480 -95.51 11.39 -51.95
CA SER A 480 -94.64 12.56 -52.30
C SER A 480 -94.71 13.86 -51.44
N GLY A 481 -93.72 14.76 -51.64
CA GLY A 481 -93.66 16.14 -51.09
C GLY A 481 -92.93 16.27 -49.73
N THR A 482 -91.61 16.48 -49.58
CA THR A 482 -90.56 17.27 -50.29
C THR A 482 -90.36 18.69 -49.71
N SER A 483 -89.08 19.04 -49.42
CA SER A 483 -88.50 20.38 -49.13
C SER A 483 -88.63 21.01 -47.71
N GLY A 484 -87.78 22.01 -47.42
CA GLY A 484 -87.86 22.92 -46.25
C GLY A 484 -87.20 22.43 -44.95
N ALA A 485 -85.88 22.44 -44.76
CA ALA A 485 -84.97 23.60 -44.61
C ALA A 485 -85.17 24.49 -43.36
N ALA A 486 -84.60 24.04 -42.24
CA ALA A 486 -83.87 24.81 -41.18
C ALA A 486 -84.49 26.02 -40.41
N THR A 487 -84.21 26.00 -39.09
CA THR A 487 -83.98 27.12 -38.14
C THR A 487 -85.10 28.10 -37.69
N THR A 488 -85.44 28.01 -36.40
CA THR A 488 -85.40 29.08 -35.33
C THR A 488 -85.76 28.38 -34.00
N ARG A 489 -85.14 28.53 -32.82
CA ARG A 489 -84.60 29.65 -31.99
C ARG A 489 -85.65 30.38 -31.11
N SER A 490 -85.54 30.15 -29.79
CA SER A 490 -85.98 31.02 -28.67
C SER A 490 -87.50 31.10 -28.40
N ALA A 491 -88.00 31.43 -27.18
CA ALA A 491 -87.39 32.25 -26.12
C ALA A 491 -87.96 32.02 -24.69
N LYS A 492 -87.26 32.61 -23.68
CA LYS A 492 -87.66 32.95 -22.28
C LYS A 492 -88.10 31.80 -21.33
N GLY A 493 -87.72 31.76 -20.04
CA GLY A 493 -86.69 32.52 -19.30
C GLY A 493 -87.14 33.08 -17.93
N ALA A 494 -86.45 32.71 -16.84
CA ALA A 494 -86.59 33.28 -15.48
C ALA A 494 -85.27 33.15 -14.67
N LYS A 495 -85.15 33.89 -13.54
CA LYS A 495 -83.99 33.92 -12.61
C LYS A 495 -84.32 33.07 -11.34
N SER A 496 -83.46 32.81 -10.34
CA SER A 496 -82.17 33.41 -9.90
C SER A 496 -81.37 32.47 -8.96
N SER A 497 -80.06 32.76 -8.75
CA SER A 497 -79.20 32.58 -7.54
C SER A 497 -79.59 31.57 -6.42
N SER A 498 -78.71 30.76 -5.82
CA SER A 498 -77.24 30.84 -5.53
C SER A 498 -76.66 29.40 -5.42
N GLY A 499 -75.37 29.07 -5.27
CA GLY A 499 -74.09 29.77 -5.02
C GLY A 499 -72.96 28.71 -4.91
N VAL A 500 -71.68 29.10 -5.05
CA VAL A 500 -70.46 28.24 -5.24
C VAL A 500 -69.29 28.79 -4.39
N PRO A 501 -68.01 28.31 -4.44
CA PRO A 501 -67.38 27.08 -4.99
C PRO A 501 -66.72 26.26 -3.85
N LEU A 502 -65.55 25.56 -3.84
CA LEU A 502 -64.45 25.04 -4.72
C LEU A 502 -63.95 23.73 -3.96
N THR A 503 -62.97 22.86 -4.27
CA THR A 503 -61.82 22.63 -5.21
C THR A 503 -61.53 21.09 -5.17
N GLY A 504 -60.69 20.42 -5.97
CA GLY A 504 -59.91 20.79 -7.17
C GLY A 504 -59.00 19.62 -7.62
N ASP A 505 -58.68 19.56 -8.91
CA ASP A 505 -57.85 18.56 -9.62
C ASP A 505 -56.32 18.80 -9.41
N THR A 506 -55.30 18.13 -9.99
CA THR A 506 -55.07 17.34 -11.24
C THR A 506 -54.07 16.17 -10.96
N ASN A 507 -53.90 15.09 -11.75
CA ASN A 507 -53.53 14.90 -13.18
C ASN A 507 -52.23 15.63 -13.60
N ASP A 508 -51.30 15.12 -14.43
CA ASP A 508 -50.94 13.75 -14.88
C ASP A 508 -49.46 13.78 -15.42
N ALA A 509 -48.91 12.68 -15.96
CA ALA A 509 -47.48 12.46 -16.25
C ALA A 509 -46.95 12.92 -17.64
N ALA A 510 -45.62 13.19 -17.75
CA ALA A 510 -44.85 13.13 -19.01
C ALA A 510 -43.30 13.12 -18.83
N LEU A 511 -42.59 12.52 -19.81
CA LEU A 511 -41.18 12.70 -20.22
C LEU A 511 -41.19 12.83 -21.79
N PRO A 512 -40.10 12.90 -22.60
CA PRO A 512 -38.65 12.97 -22.33
C PRO A 512 -37.80 13.90 -23.29
N ILE A 513 -36.45 13.86 -23.18
CA ILE A 513 -35.37 14.26 -24.16
C ILE A 513 -35.21 15.74 -24.63
N ALA A 514 -34.00 16.32 -24.42
CA ALA A 514 -33.30 17.24 -25.35
C ALA A 514 -31.77 17.32 -25.07
N LEU A 515 -30.96 17.72 -26.07
CA LEU A 515 -29.48 17.75 -26.06
C LEU A 515 -28.87 19.13 -25.72
N GLY A 516 -27.57 19.21 -25.35
CA GLY A 516 -26.73 20.40 -25.63
C GLY A 516 -25.56 20.73 -24.68
N THR A 517 -24.32 20.45 -25.11
CA THR A 517 -23.08 21.18 -24.72
C THR A 517 -22.78 22.26 -25.79
N PRO A 518 -22.02 23.37 -25.53
CA PRO A 518 -20.64 23.43 -24.96
C PRO A 518 -20.47 24.54 -23.88
N GLY A 519 -19.29 24.91 -23.33
CA GLY A 519 -17.91 24.38 -23.37
C GLY A 519 -16.85 25.42 -22.93
N ALA A 520 -15.65 24.95 -22.50
CA ALA A 520 -14.47 25.70 -22.03
C ALA A 520 -14.59 26.51 -20.70
N GLY A 521 -13.54 26.66 -19.86
CA GLY A 521 -12.21 26.00 -19.86
C GLY A 521 -11.17 26.64 -18.90
N ALA A 522 -10.16 25.86 -18.49
CA ALA A 522 -8.94 26.22 -17.70
C ALA A 522 -9.13 26.70 -16.23
N ILE A 523 -8.33 26.33 -15.19
CA ILE A 523 -6.87 26.09 -14.99
C ILE A 523 -6.10 27.44 -14.81
N ALA A 524 -5.24 27.70 -13.81
CA ALA A 524 -4.46 26.82 -12.90
C ALA A 524 -4.21 27.34 -11.45
N ILE A 525 -3.52 26.47 -10.70
CA ILE A 525 -2.83 26.62 -9.40
C ILE A 525 -1.89 27.83 -9.28
N ALA A 526 -1.75 28.39 -8.07
CA ALA A 526 -0.52 29.04 -7.62
C ALA A 526 -0.26 28.78 -6.12
N VAL A 527 0.97 28.39 -5.75
CA VAL A 527 1.42 28.24 -4.35
C VAL A 527 2.52 29.26 -4.06
N ALA A 528 2.40 30.01 -2.96
CA ALA A 528 3.45 30.91 -2.50
C ALA A 528 3.52 30.98 -0.96
N ARG A 529 4.41 30.18 -0.35
CA ARG A 529 4.90 30.47 1.01
C ARG A 529 5.88 31.65 0.91
N LYS A 530 5.51 32.84 1.41
CA LYS A 530 6.48 33.92 1.62
C LYS A 530 7.12 33.76 3.00
N ARG A 531 8.44 33.93 3.08
CA ARG A 531 9.20 33.91 4.34
C ARG A 531 8.85 35.15 5.16
N HIS A 532 8.88 35.02 6.48
CA HIS A 532 9.04 36.15 7.39
C HIS A 532 10.34 35.92 8.17
N ASN A 533 11.20 36.94 8.16
CA ASN A 533 12.30 37.11 9.11
C ASN A 533 12.58 38.62 9.21
N ASP A 534 13.39 38.99 10.19
CA ASP A 534 14.01 40.30 10.40
C ASP A 534 13.17 41.35 11.17
N GLU A 535 13.52 41.44 12.46
CA GLU A 535 13.81 42.66 13.26
C GLU A 535 12.76 43.77 13.47
N ALA A 536 12.26 43.82 14.71
CA ALA A 536 12.15 45.03 15.55
C ALA A 536 12.17 44.63 17.04
#